data_AF-A0A849GW06-F1
#
_entry.id   AF-A0A849GW06-F1
#
_cell.length_a   1.000
_cell.length_b   1.000
_cell.length_c   1.000
_cell.angle_alpha   90.00
_cell.angle_beta   90.00
_cell.angle_gamma   90.00
#
_symmetry.space_group_name_H-M   'P 1'
#
loop_
_entity.id
_entity.type
_entity.pdbx_description
1 polymer ?
#
loop_
_entity_poly.entity_id
_entity_poly.type
_entity_poly.pdbx_seq_one_letter_code
_entity_poly.pdbx_strand_id
1 'polypeptide(L)'
;LGDVSRFDGKHVLVVGAGNSGTDALNHLAQNRPDRVMVSVRYGPSVVPKTIFGFPLHRLARVFAALPVSALDPAFRLTERLFLGSLRRYGLTRHPEGGATRLLRDGVTFAIDDGFVAALKDGRFRIVPRVDRFDGDRVVLADGSSCMPDVVIAATGYRNGLEPLLGPLGVLDEAGYPCHPLGERDPNNPGLWFTGFKPIFTGFFDAAGISAERIATAIAADTRRVTAPEAPGTRQSHAVAQRTAIAHASRS
;
A
#
# COMPACT_ATOMS: atom_id res chain seq x y z
N LEU A 1 -18.41 1.38 -2.32
CA LEU A 1 -18.97 2.43 -3.20
C LEU A 1 -20.37 2.91 -2.81
N GLY A 2 -21.00 2.42 -1.72
CA GLY A 2 -22.43 2.69 -1.47
C GLY A 2 -23.31 2.00 -2.52
N ASP A 3 -24.53 2.49 -2.71
CA ASP A 3 -25.40 2.08 -3.81
C ASP A 3 -24.76 2.48 -5.16
N VAL A 4 -24.45 1.48 -5.99
CA VAL A 4 -23.73 1.65 -7.26
C VAL A 4 -24.70 1.98 -8.40
N SER A 5 -26.01 1.73 -8.23
CA SER A 5 -27.04 2.07 -9.22
C SER A 5 -27.12 3.58 -9.48
N ARG A 6 -26.64 4.40 -8.55
CA ARG A 6 -26.53 5.86 -8.72
C ARG A 6 -25.65 6.29 -9.90
N PHE A 7 -24.83 5.39 -10.43
CA PHE A 7 -23.97 5.63 -11.58
C PHE A 7 -24.61 5.15 -12.90
N ASP A 8 -25.79 4.52 -12.85
CA ASP A 8 -26.47 4.05 -14.05
C ASP A 8 -26.86 5.23 -14.95
N GLY A 9 -26.59 5.10 -16.24
CA GLY A 9 -26.79 6.15 -17.24
C GLY A 9 -25.85 7.36 -17.11
N LYS A 10 -24.84 7.32 -16.23
CA LYS A 10 -23.89 8.44 -16.02
C LYS A 10 -22.60 8.29 -16.81
N HIS A 11 -22.00 9.44 -17.14
CA HIS A 11 -20.64 9.56 -17.66
C HIS A 11 -19.68 9.66 -16.48
N VAL A 12 -18.95 8.58 -16.21
CA VAL A 12 -18.08 8.48 -15.03
C VAL A 12 -16.62 8.60 -15.43
N LEU A 13 -15.89 9.49 -14.76
CA LEU A 13 -14.43 9.56 -14.83
C LEU A 13 -13.83 8.98 -13.55
N VAL A 14 -13.08 7.89 -13.67
CA VAL A 14 -12.29 7.31 -12.57
C VAL A 14 -10.84 7.79 -12.69
N VAL A 15 -10.34 8.49 -11.66
CA VAL A 15 -8.98 9.00 -11.62
C VAL A 15 -8.14 8.09 -10.72
N GLY A 16 -7.23 7.34 -11.33
CA GLY A 16 -6.43 6.32 -10.68
C GLY A 16 -7.05 4.92 -10.80
N ALA A 17 -6.19 3.92 -10.96
CA ALA A 17 -6.56 2.50 -10.96
C ALA A 17 -5.58 1.71 -10.10
N GLY A 18 -5.29 2.22 -8.89
CA GLY A 18 -4.71 1.37 -7.83
C GLY A 18 -5.68 0.26 -7.43
N ASN A 19 -5.41 -0.47 -6.35
CA ASN A 19 -6.28 -1.55 -5.91
C ASN A 19 -7.75 -1.11 -5.75
N SER A 20 -8.00 -0.07 -4.94
CA SER A 20 -9.35 0.48 -4.74
C SER A 20 -9.99 1.06 -6.00
N GLY A 21 -9.18 1.61 -6.91
CA GLY A 21 -9.68 2.12 -8.20
C GLY A 21 -10.12 0.97 -9.10
N THR A 22 -9.37 -0.13 -9.13
CA THR A 22 -9.75 -1.35 -9.85
C THR A 22 -11.00 -1.99 -9.25
N ASP A 23 -11.13 -2.04 -7.93
CA ASP A 23 -12.36 -2.54 -7.28
C ASP A 23 -13.58 -1.69 -7.68
N ALA A 24 -13.42 -0.36 -7.71
CA ALA A 24 -14.46 0.54 -8.20
C ALA A 24 -14.82 0.25 -9.67
N LEU A 25 -13.80 0.02 -10.52
CA LEU A 25 -13.99 -0.31 -11.93
C LEU A 25 -14.67 -1.68 -12.12
N ASN A 26 -14.31 -2.69 -11.35
CA ASN A 26 -14.96 -4.00 -11.35
C ASN A 26 -16.45 -3.86 -11.01
N HIS A 27 -16.78 -3.09 -9.97
CA HIS A 27 -18.18 -2.81 -9.62
C HIS A 27 -18.91 -2.04 -10.73
N LEU A 28 -18.30 -0.99 -11.30
CA LEU A 28 -18.90 -0.26 -12.43
C LEU A 28 -19.13 -1.17 -13.65
N ALA A 29 -18.25 -2.15 -13.87
CA ALA A 29 -18.34 -3.07 -15.00
C ALA A 29 -19.55 -4.00 -14.92
N GLN A 30 -20.03 -4.26 -13.70
CA GLN A 30 -21.22 -5.06 -13.38
C GLN A 30 -22.53 -4.25 -13.38
N ASN A 31 -22.44 -2.93 -13.53
CA ASN A 31 -23.58 -2.01 -13.57
C ASN A 31 -23.71 -1.35 -14.95
N ARG A 32 -24.59 -0.34 -15.10
CA ARG A 32 -24.92 0.27 -16.40
C ARG A 32 -24.61 1.77 -16.48
N PRO A 33 -23.38 2.23 -16.17
CA PRO A 33 -22.98 3.58 -16.56
C PRO A 33 -23.02 3.71 -18.09
N ASP A 34 -23.38 4.90 -18.59
CA ASP A 34 -23.43 5.15 -20.04
C ASP A 34 -22.02 5.15 -20.64
N ARG A 35 -21.06 5.74 -19.92
CA ARG A 35 -19.66 5.78 -20.34
C ARG A 35 -18.73 5.82 -19.14
N VAL A 36 -17.63 5.07 -19.20
CA VAL A 36 -16.58 5.13 -18.18
C VAL A 36 -15.23 5.48 -18.81
N MET A 37 -14.64 6.57 -18.30
CA MET A 37 -13.28 7.00 -18.65
C MET A 37 -12.36 6.70 -17.46
N VAL A 38 -11.17 6.18 -17.73
CA VAL A 38 -10.21 5.81 -16.70
C VAL A 38 -8.91 6.57 -16.94
N SER A 39 -8.62 7.55 -16.08
CA SER A 39 -7.43 8.38 -16.13
C SER A 39 -6.33 7.75 -15.27
N VAL A 40 -5.28 7.24 -15.90
CA VAL A 40 -4.14 6.62 -15.20
C VAL A 40 -2.81 6.99 -15.84
N ARG A 41 -1.74 7.09 -15.03
CA ARG A 41 -0.37 7.23 -15.52
C ARG A 41 0.21 5.89 -15.99
N TYR A 42 0.02 4.88 -15.14
CA TYR A 42 0.34 3.48 -15.39
C TYR A 42 -0.83 2.65 -14.86
N GLY A 43 -1.17 1.59 -15.58
CA GLY A 43 -2.11 0.59 -15.11
C GLY A 43 -1.56 -0.19 -13.91
N PRO A 44 -2.46 -0.74 -13.07
CA PRO A 44 -2.08 -1.66 -12.02
C PRO A 44 -1.46 -2.93 -12.62
N SER A 45 -0.69 -3.66 -11.81
CA SER A 45 -0.45 -5.07 -12.13
C SER A 45 -1.76 -5.81 -11.91
N VAL A 46 -2.39 -6.25 -12.98
CA VAL A 46 -3.70 -6.91 -12.92
C VAL A 46 -3.51 -8.41 -13.00
N VAL A 47 -4.21 -9.13 -12.12
CA VAL A 47 -4.23 -10.59 -12.12
C VAL A 47 -5.67 -11.10 -12.13
N PRO A 48 -5.96 -12.23 -12.78
CA PRO A 48 -7.29 -12.81 -12.76
C PRO A 48 -7.64 -13.32 -11.36
N LYS A 49 -8.91 -13.24 -10.99
CA LYS A 49 -9.45 -13.82 -9.74
C LYS A 49 -9.17 -15.31 -9.60
N THR A 50 -9.22 -16.04 -10.71
CA THR A 50 -8.99 -17.49 -10.79
C THR A 50 -8.04 -17.84 -11.92
N ILE A 51 -7.11 -18.77 -11.67
CA ILE A 51 -6.22 -19.37 -12.67
C ILE A 51 -6.62 -20.84 -12.82
N PHE A 52 -7.07 -21.26 -14.01
CA PHE A 52 -7.56 -22.63 -14.27
C PHE A 52 -8.59 -23.12 -13.23
N GLY A 53 -9.49 -22.25 -12.76
CA GLY A 53 -10.49 -22.56 -11.74
C GLY A 53 -9.98 -22.49 -10.29
N PHE A 54 -8.68 -22.28 -10.07
CA PHE A 54 -8.10 -22.14 -8.73
C PHE A 54 -8.07 -20.67 -8.29
N PRO A 55 -8.62 -20.32 -7.10
CA PRO A 55 -8.57 -18.96 -6.58
C PRO A 55 -7.14 -18.51 -6.31
N LEU A 56 -6.73 -17.40 -6.91
CA LEU A 56 -5.35 -16.94 -6.90
C LEU A 56 -4.83 -16.64 -5.47
N HIS A 57 -5.70 -16.16 -4.59
CA HIS A 57 -5.35 -15.86 -3.20
C HIS A 57 -4.84 -17.09 -2.42
N ARG A 58 -5.22 -18.31 -2.80
CA ARG A 58 -4.71 -19.54 -2.15
C ARG A 58 -3.21 -19.77 -2.40
N LEU A 59 -2.67 -19.17 -3.45
CA LEU A 59 -1.24 -19.22 -3.79
C LEU A 59 -0.42 -18.15 -3.05
N ALA A 60 -1.04 -17.31 -2.22
CA ALA A 60 -0.34 -16.22 -1.54
C ALA A 60 0.88 -16.67 -0.73
N ARG A 61 0.81 -17.82 -0.04
CA ARG A 61 1.96 -18.39 0.70
C ARG A 61 3.08 -18.86 -0.23
N VAL A 62 2.72 -19.40 -1.39
CA VAL A 62 3.71 -19.78 -2.42
C VAL A 62 4.41 -18.53 -2.94
N PHE A 63 3.66 -17.45 -3.21
CA PHE A 63 4.24 -16.18 -3.63
C PHE A 63 5.16 -15.58 -2.56
N ALA A 64 4.76 -15.64 -1.29
CA ALA A 64 5.58 -15.16 -0.18
C ALA A 64 6.93 -15.90 -0.04
N ALA A 65 7.02 -17.15 -0.51
CA ALA A 65 8.22 -17.97 -0.43
C ALA A 65 9.16 -17.83 -1.64
N LEU A 66 8.74 -17.14 -2.71
CA LEU A 66 9.50 -17.00 -3.94
C LEU A 66 10.25 -15.65 -4.03
N PRO A 67 11.42 -15.60 -4.68
CA PRO A 67 12.13 -14.35 -4.90
C PRO A 67 11.37 -13.46 -5.89
N VAL A 68 11.46 -12.14 -5.68
CA VAL A 68 10.82 -11.11 -6.53
C VAL A 68 11.21 -11.24 -8.00
N SER A 69 12.46 -11.61 -8.27
CA SER A 69 13.00 -11.82 -9.61
C SER A 69 12.26 -12.92 -10.39
N ALA A 70 11.65 -13.89 -9.70
CA ALA A 70 10.79 -14.91 -10.30
C ALA A 70 9.31 -14.47 -10.36
N LEU A 71 8.83 -13.76 -9.34
CA LEU A 71 7.43 -13.33 -9.24
C LEU A 71 7.04 -12.29 -10.29
N ASP A 72 7.87 -11.29 -10.53
CA ASP A 72 7.54 -10.23 -11.48
C ASP A 72 7.36 -10.75 -12.92
N PRO A 73 8.27 -11.61 -13.45
CA PRO A 73 8.04 -12.28 -14.73
C PRO A 73 6.83 -13.22 -14.71
N ALA A 74 6.57 -13.93 -13.60
CA ALA A 74 5.42 -14.82 -13.50
C ALA A 74 4.10 -14.05 -13.60
N PHE A 75 3.93 -12.96 -12.82
CA PHE A 75 2.74 -12.11 -12.91
C PHE A 75 2.55 -11.51 -14.31
N ARG A 76 3.64 -11.13 -14.99
CA ARG A 76 3.58 -10.66 -16.39
C ARG A 76 3.06 -11.73 -17.33
N LEU A 77 3.55 -12.95 -17.17
CA LEU A 77 3.14 -14.06 -18.01
C LEU A 77 1.66 -14.40 -17.75
N THR A 78 1.24 -14.46 -16.49
CA THR A 78 -0.16 -14.65 -16.10
C THR A 78 -1.06 -13.57 -16.69
N GLU A 79 -0.72 -12.30 -16.52
CA GLU A 79 -1.46 -11.18 -17.13
C GLU A 79 -1.60 -11.38 -18.65
N ARG A 80 -0.49 -11.69 -19.34
CA ARG A 80 -0.51 -11.86 -20.79
C ARG A 80 -1.30 -13.08 -21.25
N LEU A 81 -1.26 -14.19 -20.52
CA LEU A 81 -1.97 -15.43 -20.86
C LEU A 81 -3.48 -15.30 -20.64
N PHE A 82 -3.90 -14.70 -19.53
CA PHE A 82 -5.31 -14.64 -19.15
C PHE A 82 -6.02 -13.37 -19.62
N LEU A 83 -5.30 -12.24 -19.63
CA LEU A 83 -5.85 -10.91 -19.92
C LEU A 83 -5.37 -10.36 -21.26
N GLY A 84 -4.30 -10.93 -21.84
CA GLY A 84 -3.72 -10.46 -23.10
C GLY A 84 -2.93 -9.15 -22.94
N SER A 85 -2.59 -8.52 -24.06
CA SER A 85 -1.91 -7.22 -24.02
C SER A 85 -2.91 -6.09 -23.82
N LEU A 86 -2.90 -5.47 -22.64
CA LEU A 86 -3.78 -4.32 -22.33
C LEU A 86 -3.28 -3.00 -22.92
N ARG A 87 -2.02 -2.95 -23.37
CA ARG A 87 -1.43 -1.79 -24.03
C ARG A 87 -2.23 -1.34 -25.26
N ARG A 88 -2.82 -2.28 -26.00
CA ARG A 88 -3.65 -1.97 -27.18
C ARG A 88 -4.94 -1.24 -26.85
N TYR A 89 -5.35 -1.25 -25.57
CA TYR A 89 -6.50 -0.52 -25.05
C TYR A 89 -6.07 0.74 -24.27
N GLY A 90 -4.81 1.18 -24.42
CA GLY A 90 -4.26 2.36 -23.77
C GLY A 90 -3.74 2.15 -22.35
N LEU A 91 -3.93 0.96 -21.76
CA LEU A 91 -3.45 0.67 -20.42
C LEU A 91 -1.95 0.32 -20.45
N THR A 92 -1.11 1.31 -20.16
CA THR A 92 0.35 1.16 -20.13
C THR A 92 0.80 0.53 -18.81
N ARG A 93 1.74 -0.40 -18.87
CA ARG A 93 2.26 -1.05 -17.66
C ARG A 93 3.27 -0.15 -16.95
N HIS A 94 3.32 -0.26 -15.62
CA HIS A 94 4.40 0.31 -14.84
C HIS A 94 5.76 -0.33 -15.23
N PRO A 95 6.88 0.43 -15.23
CA PRO A 95 8.20 -0.14 -15.55
C PRO A 95 8.61 -1.28 -14.59
N GLU A 96 8.27 -1.13 -13.32
CA GLU A 96 8.49 -2.16 -12.28
C GLU A 96 7.31 -3.12 -12.18
N GLY A 97 7.57 -4.36 -11.77
CA GLY A 97 6.54 -5.38 -11.62
C GLY A 97 5.80 -5.30 -10.28
N GLY A 98 4.64 -5.98 -10.23
CA GLY A 98 3.72 -5.92 -9.10
C GLY A 98 4.28 -6.48 -7.80
N ALA A 99 5.17 -7.47 -7.83
CA ALA A 99 5.82 -8.01 -6.64
C ALA A 99 6.81 -6.99 -6.06
N THR A 100 7.63 -6.38 -6.93
CA THR A 100 8.56 -5.31 -6.53
C THR A 100 7.81 -4.15 -5.86
N ARG A 101 6.74 -3.70 -6.51
CA ARG A 101 5.95 -2.56 -6.01
C ARG A 101 5.17 -2.86 -4.74
N LEU A 102 4.70 -4.10 -4.55
CA LEU A 102 4.09 -4.50 -3.28
C LEU A 102 5.08 -4.37 -2.13
N LEU A 103 6.30 -4.89 -2.30
CA LEU A 103 7.29 -4.93 -1.23
C LEU A 103 7.94 -3.57 -0.96
N ARG A 104 8.18 -2.77 -2.01
CA ARG A 104 8.83 -1.46 -1.88
C ARG A 104 7.85 -0.34 -1.59
N ASP A 105 6.76 -0.26 -2.36
CA ASP A 105 5.84 0.88 -2.34
C ASP A 105 4.54 0.58 -1.59
N GLY A 106 4.33 -0.66 -1.15
CA GLY A 106 3.04 -1.12 -0.59
C GLY A 106 1.91 -1.20 -1.62
N VAL A 107 2.20 -1.06 -2.92
CA VAL A 107 1.19 -1.04 -3.97
C VAL A 107 0.86 -2.47 -4.38
N THR A 108 -0.32 -2.95 -3.98
CA THR A 108 -0.78 -4.30 -4.30
C THR A 108 -1.11 -4.44 -5.78
N PHE A 109 -1.00 -5.66 -6.29
CA PHE A 109 -1.65 -6.02 -7.55
C PHE A 109 -3.18 -5.97 -7.38
N ALA A 110 -3.89 -5.69 -8.47
CA ALA A 110 -5.33 -5.62 -8.49
C ALA A 110 -5.91 -6.92 -9.05
N ILE A 111 -6.98 -7.40 -8.42
CA ILE A 111 -7.71 -8.58 -8.90
C ILE A 111 -8.78 -8.11 -9.89
N ASP A 112 -8.73 -8.62 -11.11
CA ASP A 112 -9.76 -8.34 -12.11
C ASP A 112 -11.02 -9.18 -11.86
N ASP A 113 -12.18 -8.51 -11.93
CA ASP A 113 -13.52 -9.10 -11.87
C ASP A 113 -14.48 -8.37 -12.82
N GLY A 114 -14.01 -8.09 -14.05
CA GLY A 114 -14.81 -7.51 -15.13
C GLY A 114 -14.27 -6.20 -15.70
N PHE A 115 -13.33 -5.52 -15.02
CA PHE A 115 -12.71 -4.30 -15.54
C PHE A 115 -12.06 -4.53 -16.91
N VAL A 116 -11.23 -5.57 -17.05
CA VAL A 116 -10.54 -5.86 -18.31
C VAL A 116 -11.51 -6.22 -19.42
N ALA A 117 -12.58 -6.95 -19.13
CA ALA A 117 -13.63 -7.25 -20.10
C ALA A 117 -14.32 -5.97 -20.59
N ALA A 118 -14.73 -5.09 -19.66
CA ALA A 118 -15.34 -3.81 -20.01
C ALA A 118 -14.42 -2.90 -20.84
N LEU A 119 -13.11 -2.94 -20.60
CA LEU A 119 -12.11 -2.24 -21.41
C LEU A 119 -11.99 -2.82 -22.82
N LYS A 120 -12.02 -4.16 -22.96
CA LYS A 120 -11.93 -4.85 -24.25
C LYS A 120 -13.18 -4.62 -25.12
N ASP A 121 -14.34 -4.55 -24.48
CA ASP A 121 -15.64 -4.34 -25.14
C ASP A 121 -15.89 -2.85 -25.46
N GLY A 122 -14.96 -1.96 -25.11
CA GLY A 122 -15.04 -0.52 -25.41
C GLY A 122 -15.99 0.26 -24.49
N ARG A 123 -16.66 -0.40 -23.53
CA ARG A 123 -17.48 0.27 -22.51
C ARG A 123 -16.63 1.23 -21.67
N PHE A 124 -15.39 0.82 -21.38
CA PHE A 124 -14.43 1.61 -20.63
C PHE A 124 -13.32 2.09 -21.56
N ARG A 125 -12.85 3.32 -21.36
CA ARG A 125 -11.77 3.91 -22.16
C ARG A 125 -10.68 4.48 -21.28
N ILE A 126 -9.44 4.07 -21.52
CA ILE A 126 -8.28 4.72 -20.89
C ILE A 126 -8.07 6.09 -21.53
N VAL A 127 -7.85 7.09 -20.68
CA VAL A 127 -7.54 8.45 -21.09
C VAL A 127 -6.29 8.97 -20.39
N PRO A 128 -5.64 10.03 -20.94
CA PRO A 128 -4.51 10.66 -20.27
C PRO A 128 -4.85 11.15 -18.87
N ARG A 129 -3.80 11.42 -18.09
CA ARG A 129 -3.97 11.97 -16.74
C ARG A 129 -4.81 13.25 -16.78
N VAL A 130 -5.66 13.42 -15.78
CA VAL A 130 -6.29 14.72 -15.49
C VAL A 130 -5.19 15.75 -15.24
N ASP A 131 -5.32 16.90 -15.89
CA ASP A 131 -4.44 18.06 -15.72
C ASP A 131 -5.09 19.08 -14.78
N ARG A 132 -6.30 19.53 -15.10
CA ARG A 132 -7.07 20.49 -14.29
C ARG A 132 -8.58 20.34 -14.46
N PHE A 133 -9.30 20.93 -13.52
CA PHE A 133 -10.74 21.16 -13.61
C PHE A 133 -10.99 22.59 -14.09
N ASP A 134 -12.00 22.76 -14.94
CA ASP A 134 -12.42 24.03 -15.53
C ASP A 134 -13.95 24.11 -15.49
N GLY A 135 -14.49 24.47 -14.32
CA GLY A 135 -15.92 24.35 -14.05
C GLY A 135 -16.37 22.88 -14.07
N ASP A 136 -17.27 22.54 -14.98
CA ASP A 136 -17.79 21.19 -15.23
C ASP A 136 -16.93 20.37 -16.20
N ARG A 137 -15.91 21.00 -16.80
CA ARG A 137 -14.98 20.38 -17.74
C ARG A 137 -13.75 19.86 -17.01
N VAL A 138 -13.30 18.68 -17.40
CA VAL A 138 -12.01 18.10 -17.01
C VAL A 138 -11.07 18.17 -18.20
N VAL A 139 -9.94 18.86 -18.02
CA VAL A 139 -8.88 18.97 -19.03
C VAL A 139 -7.85 17.87 -18.77
N LEU A 140 -7.46 17.16 -19.83
CA LEU A 140 -6.51 16.06 -19.80
C LEU A 140 -5.14 16.53 -20.30
N ALA A 141 -4.08 15.80 -19.94
CA ALA A 141 -2.70 16.21 -20.21
C ALA A 141 -2.31 16.26 -21.69
N ASP A 142 -3.11 15.72 -22.60
CA ASP A 142 -2.93 15.86 -24.05
C ASP A 142 -3.66 17.08 -24.64
N GLY A 143 -4.28 17.91 -23.79
CA GLY A 143 -5.08 19.07 -24.18
C GLY A 143 -6.53 18.74 -24.54
N SER A 144 -6.91 17.45 -24.61
CA SER A 144 -8.31 17.06 -24.77
C SER A 144 -9.11 17.33 -23.50
N SER A 145 -10.44 17.32 -23.59
CA SER A 145 -11.30 17.49 -22.42
C SER A 145 -12.55 16.61 -22.46
N CYS A 146 -13.12 16.37 -21.29
CA CYS A 146 -14.41 15.70 -21.11
C CYS A 146 -15.25 16.42 -20.06
N MET A 147 -16.55 16.09 -20.01
CA MET A 147 -17.50 16.65 -19.05
C MET A 147 -18.25 15.49 -18.38
N PRO A 148 -17.61 14.78 -17.42
CA PRO A 148 -18.24 13.67 -16.73
C PRO A 148 -19.30 14.16 -15.74
N ASP A 149 -20.40 13.42 -15.60
CA ASP A 149 -21.39 13.64 -14.54
C ASP A 149 -20.81 13.38 -13.15
N VAL A 150 -19.86 12.43 -13.07
CA VAL A 150 -19.27 11.95 -11.81
C VAL A 150 -17.78 11.76 -11.97
N VAL A 151 -17.02 12.24 -10.98
CA VAL A 151 -15.59 11.94 -10.83
C VAL A 151 -15.35 11.10 -9.59
N ILE A 152 -14.70 9.95 -9.77
CA ILE A 152 -14.25 9.08 -8.68
C ILE A 152 -12.74 9.25 -8.53
N ALA A 153 -12.32 9.93 -7.46
CA ALA A 153 -10.90 10.08 -7.11
C ALA A 153 -10.40 8.84 -6.37
N ALA A 154 -9.73 7.94 -7.09
CA ALA A 154 -9.12 6.72 -6.56
C ALA A 154 -7.57 6.84 -6.55
N THR A 155 -7.08 7.98 -6.05
CA THR A 155 -5.66 8.38 -6.10
C THR A 155 -4.82 7.87 -4.93
N GLY A 156 -5.39 7.01 -4.08
CA GLY A 156 -4.72 6.50 -2.87
C GLY A 156 -4.84 7.44 -1.67
N TYR A 157 -4.16 7.07 -0.59
CA TYR A 157 -4.18 7.78 0.70
C TYR A 157 -2.75 8.08 1.16
N ARG A 158 -2.61 9.10 2.01
CA ARG A 158 -1.40 9.33 2.81
C ARG A 158 -1.61 8.71 4.20
N ASN A 159 -0.53 8.28 4.86
CA ASN A 159 -0.63 7.70 6.21
C ASN A 159 -0.95 8.76 7.28
N GLY A 160 -0.54 10.02 7.06
CA GLY A 160 -0.85 11.15 7.95
C GLY A 160 -0.14 11.10 9.30
N LEU A 161 0.98 10.38 9.41
CA LEU A 161 1.74 10.22 10.66
C LEU A 161 2.71 11.38 10.91
N GLU A 162 3.12 12.09 9.86
CA GLU A 162 4.20 13.07 9.91
C GLU A 162 3.96 14.19 10.94
N PRO A 163 2.75 14.77 11.08
CA PRO A 163 2.50 15.81 12.08
C PRO A 163 2.63 15.32 13.53
N LEU A 164 2.42 14.02 13.77
CA LEU A 164 2.41 13.45 15.12
C LEU A 164 3.76 12.81 15.48
N LEU A 165 4.38 12.11 14.53
CA LEU A 165 5.52 11.23 14.77
C LEU A 165 6.79 11.64 14.01
N GLY A 166 6.71 12.61 13.10
CA GLY A 166 7.85 13.09 12.32
C GLY A 166 9.05 13.53 13.18
N PRO A 167 8.86 14.30 14.28
CA PRO A 167 9.97 14.72 15.15
C PRO A 167 10.70 13.57 15.85
N LEU A 168 10.11 12.36 15.91
CA LEU A 168 10.72 11.20 16.57
C LEU A 168 11.72 10.46 15.68
N GLY A 169 11.82 10.81 14.39
CA GLY A 169 12.74 10.13 13.46
C GLY A 169 12.37 8.66 13.18
N VAL A 170 11.10 8.30 13.39
CA VAL A 170 10.57 6.93 13.25
C VAL A 170 9.94 6.66 11.88
N LEU A 171 9.88 7.69 11.03
CA LEU A 171 9.30 7.64 9.70
C LEU A 171 10.41 7.78 8.65
N ASP A 172 10.26 7.10 7.52
CA ASP A 172 11.09 7.27 6.34
C ASP A 172 10.75 8.55 5.55
N GLU A 173 11.48 8.79 4.45
CA GLU A 173 11.26 9.96 3.59
C GLU A 173 9.86 10.00 2.94
N ALA A 174 9.19 8.85 2.84
CA ALA A 174 7.82 8.72 2.34
C ALA A 174 6.77 8.82 3.46
N GLY A 175 7.20 9.09 4.70
CA GLY A 175 6.34 9.21 5.87
C GLY A 175 5.89 7.87 6.47
N TYR A 176 6.40 6.73 5.98
CA TYR A 176 6.03 5.41 6.49
C TYR A 176 6.89 5.04 7.69
N PRO A 177 6.36 4.27 8.67
CA PRO A 177 7.16 3.80 9.77
C PRO A 177 8.35 2.95 9.31
N CYS A 178 9.54 3.22 9.85
CA CYS A 178 10.75 2.43 9.59
C CYS A 178 10.61 0.96 10.02
N HIS A 179 9.74 0.71 11.01
CA HIS A 179 9.43 -0.61 11.58
C HIS A 179 7.92 -0.92 11.51
N PRO A 180 7.36 -1.17 10.32
CA PRO A 180 5.91 -1.10 10.08
C PRO A 180 5.12 -2.39 10.37
N LEU A 181 5.79 -3.49 10.74
CA LEU A 181 5.21 -4.82 10.92
C LEU A 181 5.47 -5.37 12.33
N GLY A 182 5.31 -4.51 13.33
CA GLY A 182 5.47 -4.84 14.75
C GLY A 182 6.90 -5.12 15.17
N GLU A 183 7.90 -4.79 14.35
CA GLU A 183 9.30 -4.88 14.75
C GLU A 183 9.60 -3.92 15.91
N ARG A 184 10.57 -4.31 16.75
CA ARG A 184 11.10 -3.42 17.80
C ARG A 184 12.01 -2.39 17.16
N ASP A 185 11.79 -1.11 17.49
CA ASP A 185 12.75 -0.04 17.26
C ASP A 185 13.69 0.08 18.49
N PRO A 186 15.01 -0.18 18.36
CA PRO A 186 15.96 -0.02 19.45
C PRO A 186 16.10 1.43 19.94
N ASN A 187 15.88 2.40 19.05
CA ASN A 187 16.02 3.83 19.34
C ASN A 187 14.77 4.42 19.99
N ASN A 188 13.61 3.78 19.78
CA ASN A 188 12.31 4.21 20.30
C ASN A 188 11.59 3.06 21.03
N PRO A 189 12.12 2.61 22.19
CA PRO A 189 11.49 1.54 22.96
C PRO A 189 10.11 1.95 23.47
N GLY A 190 9.14 1.03 23.40
CA GLY A 190 7.75 1.30 23.81
C GLY A 190 6.84 1.81 22.69
N LEU A 191 7.39 2.06 21.50
CA LEU A 191 6.62 2.42 20.30
C LEU A 191 6.63 1.25 19.32
N TRP A 192 5.45 0.90 18.80
CA TRP A 192 5.29 -0.13 17.78
C TRP A 192 4.29 0.31 16.72
N PHE A 193 4.50 -0.12 15.49
CA PHE A 193 3.59 0.10 14.38
C PHE A 193 3.01 -1.21 13.87
N THR A 194 1.73 -1.18 13.51
CA THR A 194 1.04 -2.30 12.87
C THR A 194 0.09 -1.78 11.81
N GLY A 195 -0.16 -2.56 10.76
CA GLY A 195 -1.06 -2.19 9.66
C GLY A 195 -0.42 -1.30 8.58
N PHE A 196 0.88 -1.00 8.67
CA PHE A 196 1.57 -0.11 7.73
C PHE A 196 2.36 -0.83 6.63
N LYS A 197 2.42 -2.16 6.65
CA LYS A 197 3.10 -2.95 5.61
C LYS A 197 2.20 -4.06 5.07
N PRO A 198 1.75 -3.95 3.81
CA PRO A 198 1.10 -5.07 3.15
C PRO A 198 2.13 -6.18 2.86
N ILE A 199 1.66 -7.42 2.90
CA ILE A 199 2.42 -8.62 2.53
C ILE A 199 1.59 -9.45 1.55
N PHE A 200 2.22 -10.41 0.87
CA PHE A 200 1.53 -11.26 -0.13
C PHE A 200 0.31 -11.99 0.42
N THR A 201 0.35 -12.40 1.69
CA THR A 201 -0.75 -13.09 2.39
C THR A 201 -1.86 -12.16 2.87
N GLY A 202 -1.70 -10.84 2.71
CA GLY A 202 -2.70 -9.84 2.99
C GLY A 202 -2.59 -9.18 4.37
N PHE A 203 -3.43 -8.17 4.60
CA PHE A 203 -3.40 -7.34 5.80
C PHE A 203 -3.76 -8.08 7.09
N PHE A 204 -4.67 -9.06 7.03
CA PHE A 204 -5.06 -9.82 8.22
C PHE A 204 -3.93 -10.70 8.75
N ASP A 205 -3.19 -11.36 7.85
CA ASP A 205 -2.02 -12.15 8.22
C ASP A 205 -0.89 -11.25 8.75
N ALA A 206 -0.64 -10.10 8.09
CA ALA A 206 0.29 -9.08 8.58
C ALA A 206 -0.08 -8.56 9.99
N ALA A 207 -1.37 -8.35 10.26
CA ALA A 207 -1.85 -7.93 11.56
C ALA A 207 -1.59 -8.99 12.64
N GLY A 208 -1.84 -10.28 12.32
CA GLY A 208 -1.51 -11.39 13.23
C GLY A 208 -0.02 -11.45 13.56
N ILE A 209 0.84 -11.39 12.53
CA ILE A 209 2.30 -11.35 12.70
C ILE A 209 2.73 -10.17 13.56
N SER A 210 2.18 -8.98 13.29
CA SER A 210 2.51 -7.77 14.05
C SER A 210 2.07 -7.92 15.52
N ALA A 211 0.86 -8.43 15.77
CA ALA A 211 0.33 -8.59 17.11
C ALA A 211 1.19 -9.55 17.95
N GLU A 212 1.60 -10.69 17.39
CA GLU A 212 2.49 -11.64 18.06
C GLU A 212 3.85 -11.03 18.41
N ARG A 213 4.45 -10.30 17.47
CA ARG A 213 5.74 -9.61 17.67
C ARG A 213 5.64 -8.56 18.78
N ILE A 214 4.61 -7.72 18.72
CA ILE A 214 4.37 -6.66 19.70
C ILE A 214 4.13 -7.26 21.08
N ALA A 215 3.23 -8.25 21.20
CA ALA A 215 2.93 -8.89 22.48
C ALA A 215 4.16 -9.57 23.09
N THR A 216 4.96 -10.26 22.27
CA THR A 216 6.21 -10.90 22.72
C THR A 216 7.22 -9.86 23.22
N ALA A 217 7.36 -8.75 22.51
CA ALA A 217 8.27 -7.66 22.90
C ALA A 217 7.83 -7.01 24.22
N ILE A 218 6.54 -6.68 24.37
CA ILE A 218 5.98 -6.12 25.61
C ILE A 218 6.20 -7.07 26.79
N ALA A 219 5.93 -8.37 26.62
CA ALA A 219 6.13 -9.36 27.66
C ALA A 219 7.61 -9.54 28.04
N ALA A 220 8.54 -9.38 27.10
CA ALA A 220 9.97 -9.43 27.36
C ALA A 220 10.45 -8.19 28.14
N ASP A 221 9.98 -6.99 27.75
CA ASP A 221 10.34 -5.74 28.43
C ASP A 221 9.72 -5.67 29.84
N THR A 222 8.49 -6.15 30.03
CA THR A 222 7.86 -6.23 31.38
C THR A 222 8.66 -7.14 32.31
N ARG A 223 9.10 -8.30 31.83
CA ARG A 223 9.91 -9.25 32.62
C ARG A 223 11.26 -8.66 33.04
N ARG A 224 11.85 -7.76 32.25
CA ARG A 224 13.08 -7.03 32.61
C ARG A 224 12.84 -6.03 33.74
N VAL A 225 11.66 -5.41 33.78
CA VAL A 225 11.29 -4.45 34.83
C VAL A 225 10.94 -5.17 36.15
N THR A 226 10.34 -6.36 36.08
CA THR A 226 9.93 -7.14 37.26
C THR A 226 11.00 -8.09 37.81
N ALA A 227 12.12 -8.28 37.10
CA ALA A 227 13.23 -9.07 37.62
C ALA A 227 13.82 -8.35 38.86
N PRO A 228 13.98 -9.03 40.02
CA PRO A 228 14.65 -8.44 41.17
C PRO A 228 16.04 -7.96 40.73
N GLU A 229 16.42 -6.73 41.11
CA GLU A 229 17.83 -6.33 41.05
C GLU A 229 18.64 -7.43 41.76
N ALA A 230 19.49 -8.14 41.03
CA ALA A 230 20.41 -9.07 41.64
C ALA A 230 21.24 -8.28 42.68
N PRO A 231 21.32 -8.72 43.94
CA PRO A 231 22.08 -8.01 44.95
C PRO A 231 23.57 -8.07 44.56
N GLY A 232 24.09 -7.02 43.91
CA GLY A 232 25.51 -7.04 43.51
C GLY A 232 26.02 -5.95 42.57
N THR A 233 25.19 -5.14 41.91
CA THR A 233 25.70 -4.19 40.89
C THR A 233 25.30 -2.74 41.14
N ARG A 234 25.51 -2.25 42.37
CA ARG A 234 25.65 -0.81 42.66
C ARG A 234 27.05 -0.48 43.21
N GLN A 235 28.08 -0.74 42.42
CA GLN A 235 29.36 -0.03 42.51
C GLN A 235 29.93 0.03 41.08
N SER A 236 29.76 1.13 40.33
CA SER A 236 30.93 1.96 40.03
C SER A 236 30.62 3.33 39.39
N HIS A 237 29.40 3.88 39.44
CA HIS A 237 29.14 5.24 38.89
C HIS A 237 28.97 6.37 39.92
N ALA A 238 28.81 6.07 41.21
CA ALA A 238 28.65 7.10 42.25
C ALA A 238 29.98 7.59 42.87
N VAL A 239 31.13 6.95 42.57
CA VAL A 239 32.45 7.39 43.07
C VAL A 239 33.15 8.33 42.08
N ALA A 240 32.83 8.28 40.79
CA ALA A 240 33.43 9.18 39.78
C ALA A 240 32.91 10.63 39.85
N GLN A 241 31.73 10.87 40.43
CA GLN A 241 31.16 12.23 40.55
C GLN A 241 31.50 12.97 41.85
N ARG A 242 32.06 12.31 42.87
CA ARG A 242 32.50 12.98 44.11
C ARG A 242 33.96 13.42 44.10
N THR A 243 34.81 12.86 43.24
CA THR A 243 36.21 13.30 43.11
C THR A 243 36.39 14.50 42.18
N ALA A 244 35.45 14.74 41.24
CA ALA A 244 35.51 15.88 40.32
C ALA A 244 35.08 17.22 40.96
N ILE A 245 34.28 17.21 42.03
CA ILE A 245 33.81 18.44 42.70
C ILE A 245 34.79 18.91 43.78
N ALA A 246 35.64 18.03 44.32
CA ALA A 246 36.65 18.42 45.31
C ALA A 246 37.91 19.07 44.68
N HIS A 247 38.19 18.85 43.39
CA HIS A 247 39.38 19.41 42.74
C HIS A 247 39.16 20.78 42.07
N ALA A 248 37.92 21.23 41.93
CA ALA A 248 37.56 22.54 41.36
C ALA A 248 37.36 23.65 42.42
N SER A 249 37.68 23.39 43.69
CA SER A 249 37.67 24.39 44.78
C SER A 249 39.05 24.61 45.43
N ARG A 250 40.11 24.05 44.83
CA ARG A 250 41.51 24.35 45.15
C ARG A 250 42.35 24.21 43.88
N SER A 251 42.26 25.21 43.01
CA SER A 251 43.22 25.62 41.96
C SER A 251 42.71 26.92 41.36
#